data_AF-A0A2V9L7A4-F1
#
_entry.id   AF-A0A2V9L7A4-F1
#
_cell.length_a   1.000
_cell.length_b   1.000
_cell.length_c   1.000
_cell.angle_alpha   90.00
_cell.angle_beta   90.00
_cell.angle_gamma   90.00
#
_symmetry.space_group_name_H-M   'P 1'
#
loop_
_entity.id
_entity.type
_entity.pdbx_description
1 polymer ?
#
loop_
_entity_poly.entity_id
_entity_poly.type
_entity_poly.pdbx_seq_one_letter_code
_entity_poly.pdbx_strand_id
1 'polypeptide(L)'
;MNFEFHFPISISAFEFRASIPNMTFWRKRVIQSSLDRDVEAAVKEQEAILECEPDNAPAHFALGSLSHFRGQTDEAIRFFRRAIELDAAYAAPHVSLGRIYIVRKLYAEAWEHAREAQRLGDRTLVEQLERYPGVK
;
A
#
# COMPACT_ATOMS: atom_id res chain seq x y z
N MET A 1 -5.53 27.80 -33.50
CA MET A 1 -5.73 28.22 -32.10
C MET A 1 -4.39 28.00 -31.41
N ASN A 2 -3.58 29.06 -31.34
CA ASN A 2 -2.18 28.98 -30.93
C ASN A 2 -2.08 29.18 -29.42
N PHE A 3 -1.60 28.18 -28.70
CA PHE A 3 -1.27 28.33 -27.29
C PHE A 3 0.22 28.72 -27.19
N GLU A 4 0.48 30.01 -27.09
CA GLU A 4 1.80 30.53 -26.69
C GLU A 4 1.90 30.45 -25.17
N PHE A 5 2.70 29.51 -24.67
CA PHE A 5 3.11 29.51 -23.26
C PHE A 5 4.38 30.34 -23.13
N HIS A 6 4.24 31.53 -22.54
CA HIS A 6 5.35 32.41 -22.20
C HIS A 6 6.04 31.89 -20.93
N PHE A 7 7.17 31.19 -21.06
CA PHE A 7 8.01 30.80 -19.92
C PHE A 7 9.11 31.84 -19.70
N PRO A 8 9.33 32.34 -18.46
CA PRO A 8 10.23 33.45 -18.19
C PRO A 8 11.64 32.94 -17.86
N ILE A 9 12.32 32.22 -18.76
CA ILE A 9 13.77 31.96 -18.62
C ILE A 9 14.38 31.85 -20.01
N SER A 10 15.26 32.79 -20.37
CA SER A 10 16.02 32.78 -21.62
C SER A 10 17.12 31.72 -21.57
N ILE A 11 16.76 30.46 -21.78
CA ILE A 11 17.72 29.36 -21.93
C ILE A 11 17.94 29.16 -23.43
N SER A 12 19.20 29.25 -23.86
CA SER A 12 19.56 29.08 -25.27
C SER A 12 19.23 27.66 -25.74
N ALA A 13 18.78 27.53 -27.00
CA ALA A 13 18.17 26.31 -27.55
C ALA A 13 19.06 25.04 -27.54
N PHE A 14 20.34 25.16 -27.17
CA PHE A 14 21.32 24.07 -27.22
C PHE A 14 21.34 23.21 -25.94
N GLU A 15 20.96 23.75 -24.78
CA GLU A 15 20.97 23.00 -23.50
C GLU A 15 19.63 22.31 -23.18
N PHE A 16 18.57 22.59 -23.95
CA PHE A 16 17.19 22.19 -23.65
C PHE A 16 16.90 20.69 -23.85
N ARG A 17 17.69 19.97 -24.66
CA ARG A 17 17.34 18.59 -25.08
C ARG A 17 17.86 17.49 -24.14
N ALA A 18 18.78 17.81 -23.23
CA ALA A 18 19.46 16.79 -22.42
C ALA A 18 18.80 16.50 -21.05
N SER A 19 17.79 17.27 -20.63
CA SER A 19 17.31 17.20 -19.24
C SER A 19 15.81 17.38 -19.01
N ILE A 20 14.97 17.31 -20.05
CA ILE A 20 13.50 17.37 -19.87
C ILE A 20 12.99 15.95 -19.73
N PRO A 21 12.56 15.52 -18.53
CA PRO A 21 11.95 14.22 -18.36
C PRO A 21 10.69 14.14 -19.24
N ASN A 22 10.44 12.99 -19.87
CA ASN A 22 9.31 12.84 -20.79
C ASN A 22 7.96 13.16 -20.09
N MET A 23 6.91 13.42 -20.87
CA MET A 23 5.58 13.74 -20.33
C MET A 23 5.05 12.66 -19.37
N THR A 24 5.42 11.39 -19.56
CA THR A 24 5.09 10.27 -18.66
C THR A 24 5.75 10.41 -17.30
N PHE A 25 6.97 10.96 -17.21
CA PHE A 25 7.63 11.25 -15.95
C PHE A 25 6.87 12.29 -15.15
N TRP A 26 6.51 13.42 -15.76
CA TRP A 26 5.73 14.47 -15.07
C TRP A 26 4.33 13.98 -14.75
N ARG A 27 3.67 13.25 -15.65
CA ARG A 27 2.35 12.66 -15.42
C ARG A 27 2.38 11.66 -14.27
N LYS A 28 3.36 10.76 -14.23
CA LYS A 28 3.55 9.83 -13.11
C LYS A 28 3.81 10.59 -11.81
N ARG A 29 4.64 11.63 -11.83
CA ARG A 29 4.97 12.44 -10.65
C ARG A 29 3.79 13.26 -10.13
N VAL A 30 2.97 13.82 -11.02
CA VAL A 30 1.75 14.57 -10.64
C VAL A 30 0.69 13.63 -10.08
N ILE A 31 0.47 12.48 -10.72
CA ILE A 31 -0.45 11.45 -10.20
C ILE A 31 0.04 10.93 -8.85
N GLN A 32 1.34 10.61 -8.75
CA GLN A 32 1.94 10.16 -7.51
C GLN A 32 1.82 11.22 -6.42
N SER A 33 2.13 12.49 -6.71
CA SER A 33 2.02 13.57 -5.73
C SER A 33 0.58 13.82 -5.28
N SER A 34 -0.41 13.60 -6.15
CA SER A 34 -1.83 13.66 -5.78
C SER A 34 -2.19 12.51 -4.85
N LEU A 35 -1.81 11.28 -5.21
CA LEU A 35 -2.03 10.10 -4.39
C LEU A 35 -1.33 10.21 -3.03
N ASP A 36 -0.09 10.69 -3.01
CA ASP A 36 0.68 10.90 -1.79
C ASP A 36 -0.02 11.91 -0.87
N ARG A 37 -0.60 12.98 -1.43
CA ARG A 37 -1.38 13.95 -0.65
C ARG A 37 -2.63 13.30 -0.05
N ASP A 38 -3.35 12.50 -0.82
CA ASP A 38 -4.57 11.83 -0.37
C ASP A 38 -4.26 10.76 0.69
N VAL A 39 -3.17 10.02 0.51
CA VAL A 39 -2.68 9.02 1.47
C VAL A 39 -2.22 9.68 2.76
N GLU A 40 -1.49 10.80 2.71
CA GLU A 40 -1.05 11.51 3.91
C GLU A 40 -2.23 12.07 4.71
N ALA A 41 -3.29 12.54 4.03
CA ALA A 41 -4.53 12.95 4.67
C ALA A 41 -5.24 11.76 5.35
N ALA A 42 -5.31 10.61 4.66
CA ALA A 42 -5.90 9.40 5.22
C ALA A 42 -5.12 8.87 6.43
N VAL A 43 -3.79 8.93 6.41
CA VAL A 43 -2.95 8.56 7.57
C VAL A 43 -3.31 9.43 8.78
N LYS A 44 -3.38 10.74 8.61
CA LYS A 44 -3.75 11.65 9.71
C LYS A 44 -5.13 11.39 10.27
N GLU A 45 -6.10 11.04 9.43
CA GLU A 45 -7.44 10.68 9.89
C GLU A 45 -7.41 9.42 10.76
N GLN A 46 -6.67 8.39 10.35
CA GLN A 46 -6.52 7.18 11.15
C GLN A 46 -5.71 7.41 12.43
N GLU A 47 -4.67 8.25 12.40
CA GLU A 47 -3.93 8.65 13.60
C GLU A 47 -4.82 9.38 14.60
N ALA A 48 -5.68 10.29 14.15
CA ALA A 48 -6.65 10.98 15.01
C ALA A 48 -7.68 10.02 15.63
N ILE A 49 -8.08 8.96 14.90
CA ILE A 49 -8.89 7.88 15.48
C ILE A 49 -8.12 7.18 16.59
N LEU A 50 -6.84 6.85 16.37
CA LEU A 50 -6.00 6.20 17.38
C LEU A 50 -5.68 7.09 18.59
N GLU A 51 -5.72 8.42 18.45
CA GLU A 51 -5.62 9.34 19.59
C GLU A 51 -6.84 9.20 20.53
N CYS A 52 -8.02 8.98 19.98
CA CYS A 52 -9.26 8.77 20.74
C CYS A 52 -9.42 7.30 21.19
N GLU A 53 -9.04 6.36 20.32
CA GLU A 53 -9.23 4.91 20.46
C GLU A 53 -7.93 4.18 20.10
N PRO A 54 -6.94 4.12 21.01
CA PRO A 54 -5.61 3.54 20.72
C PRO A 54 -5.65 2.06 20.29
N ASP A 55 -6.69 1.36 20.72
CA ASP A 55 -6.91 -0.07 20.51
C ASP A 55 -7.91 -0.36 19.39
N ASN A 56 -8.15 0.60 18.49
CA ASN A 56 -9.02 0.41 17.33
C ASN A 56 -8.35 -0.46 16.25
N ALA A 57 -8.68 -1.76 16.21
CA ALA A 57 -8.11 -2.71 15.24
C ALA A 57 -8.34 -2.30 13.77
N PRO A 58 -9.53 -1.81 13.35
CA PRO A 58 -9.74 -1.28 12.00
C PRO A 58 -8.78 -0.14 11.62
N ALA A 59 -8.51 0.81 12.52
CA ALA A 59 -7.60 1.93 12.26
C ALA A 59 -6.15 1.46 12.08
N HIS A 60 -5.69 0.51 12.92
CA HIS A 60 -4.38 -0.14 12.71
C HIS A 60 -4.33 -0.86 11.35
N PHE A 61 -5.38 -1.58 10.96
CA PHE A 61 -5.43 -2.22 9.63
C PHE A 61 -5.40 -1.20 8.48
N ALA A 62 -6.11 -0.07 8.61
CA ALA A 62 -6.12 0.99 7.63
C ALA A 62 -4.74 1.63 7.47
N LEU A 63 -4.05 1.94 8.57
CA LEU A 63 -2.65 2.41 8.55
C LEU A 63 -1.73 1.40 7.89
N GLY A 64 -1.86 0.11 8.21
CA GLY A 64 -1.09 -0.94 7.56
C GLY A 64 -1.31 -1.00 6.04
N SER A 65 -2.56 -0.83 5.60
CA SER A 65 -2.91 -0.81 4.18
C SER A 65 -2.32 0.41 3.45
N LEU A 66 -2.36 1.58 4.09
CA LEU A 66 -1.77 2.81 3.58
C LEU A 66 -0.24 2.71 3.51
N SER A 67 0.42 2.20 4.55
CA SER A 67 1.87 1.93 4.54
C SER A 67 2.25 0.93 3.45
N HIS A 68 1.44 -0.12 3.24
CA HIS A 68 1.70 -1.08 2.17
C HIS A 68 1.60 -0.42 0.78
N PHE A 69 0.59 0.43 0.57
CA PHE A 69 0.42 1.19 -0.67
C PHE A 69 1.61 2.13 -0.95
N ARG A 70 2.22 2.70 0.09
CA ARG A 70 3.45 3.51 0.01
C ARG A 70 4.73 2.69 -0.18
N GLY A 71 4.62 1.35 -0.23
CA GLY A 71 5.76 0.43 -0.33
C GLY A 71 6.50 0.22 1.00
N GLN A 72 6.03 0.81 2.09
CA GLN A 72 6.57 0.66 3.45
C GLN A 72 6.11 -0.68 4.05
N THR A 73 6.54 -1.78 3.43
CA THR A 73 5.98 -3.11 3.68
C THR A 73 6.25 -3.61 5.11
N ASP A 74 7.40 -3.30 5.69
CA ASP A 74 7.72 -3.72 7.06
C ASP A 74 6.87 -2.98 8.11
N GLU A 75 6.58 -1.71 7.86
CA GLU A 75 5.67 -0.92 8.68
C GLU A 75 4.23 -1.46 8.56
N ALA A 76 3.79 -1.79 7.34
CA ALA A 76 2.51 -2.42 7.10
C ALA A 76 2.34 -3.72 7.90
N ILE A 77 3.36 -4.58 7.92
CA ILE A 77 3.34 -5.83 8.71
C ILE A 77 3.14 -5.53 10.19
N ARG A 78 3.82 -4.51 10.75
CA ARG A 78 3.67 -4.15 12.17
C ARG A 78 2.23 -3.74 12.49
N PHE A 79 1.65 -2.89 11.65
CA PHE A 79 0.26 -2.44 11.83
C PHE A 79 -0.75 -3.59 11.67
N PHE A 80 -0.57 -4.47 10.68
CA PHE A 80 -1.44 -5.64 10.53
C PHE A 80 -1.34 -6.60 11.72
N ARG A 81 -0.13 -6.83 12.26
CA ARG A 81 0.03 -7.63 13.48
C ARG A 81 -0.66 -6.99 14.67
N ARG A 82 -0.56 -5.67 14.84
CA ARG A 82 -1.28 -4.97 15.90
C ARG A 82 -2.79 -5.09 15.75
N ALA A 83 -3.32 -5.00 14.53
CA ALA A 83 -4.75 -5.22 14.29
C ALA A 83 -5.19 -6.65 14.69
N ILE A 84 -4.37 -7.68 14.43
CA ILE A 84 -4.63 -9.07 14.84
C ILE A 84 -4.58 -9.24 16.37
N GLU A 85 -3.62 -8.59 17.03
CA GLU A 85 -3.50 -8.62 18.49
C GLU A 85 -4.73 -8.00 19.18
N LEU A 86 -5.27 -6.93 18.58
CA LEU A 86 -6.42 -6.20 19.09
C LEU A 86 -7.74 -6.91 18.79
N ASP A 87 -7.86 -7.50 17.60
CA ASP A 87 -9.02 -8.30 17.20
C ASP A 87 -8.58 -9.58 16.49
N ALA A 88 -8.52 -10.67 17.25
CA ALA A 88 -8.18 -11.99 16.74
C ALA A 88 -9.25 -12.59 15.79
N ALA A 89 -10.46 -12.00 15.73
CA ALA A 89 -11.50 -12.40 14.79
C ALA A 89 -11.40 -11.64 13.46
N TYR A 90 -10.47 -10.69 13.33
CA TYR A 90 -10.38 -9.85 12.15
C TYR A 90 -9.60 -10.55 11.02
N ALA A 91 -10.33 -11.07 10.02
CA ALA A 91 -9.74 -11.84 8.93
C ALA A 91 -8.89 -11.00 7.95
N ALA A 92 -9.22 -9.72 7.75
CA ALA A 92 -8.60 -8.89 6.70
C ALA A 92 -7.07 -8.69 6.90
N PRO A 93 -6.56 -8.40 8.11
CA PRO A 93 -5.13 -8.40 8.38
C PRO A 93 -4.40 -9.70 8.00
N HIS A 94 -5.01 -10.88 8.22
CA HIS A 94 -4.42 -12.16 7.84
C HIS A 94 -4.31 -12.28 6.32
N VAL A 95 -5.34 -11.88 5.58
CA VAL A 95 -5.30 -11.87 4.11
C VAL A 95 -4.20 -10.93 3.59
N SER A 96 -4.08 -9.72 4.17
CA SER A 96 -3.05 -8.75 3.78
C SER A 96 -1.63 -9.25 4.07
N LEU A 97 -1.38 -9.81 5.26
CA LEU A 97 -0.09 -10.42 5.60
C LEU A 97 0.24 -11.59 4.66
N GLY A 98 -0.71 -12.48 4.41
CA GLY A 98 -0.50 -13.61 3.52
C GLY A 98 -0.13 -13.18 2.09
N ARG A 99 -0.77 -12.14 1.56
CA ARG A 99 -0.39 -11.56 0.26
C ARG A 99 1.04 -10.99 0.26
N ILE A 100 1.44 -10.31 1.32
CA ILE A 100 2.81 -9.82 1.47
C ILE A 100 3.80 -10.98 1.48
N TYR A 101 3.50 -12.05 2.22
CA TYR A 101 4.36 -13.24 2.28
C TYR A 101 4.45 -13.99 0.94
N ILE A 102 3.36 -14.05 0.16
CA ILE A 102 3.38 -14.58 -1.22
C ILE A 102 4.39 -13.81 -2.08
N VAL A 103 4.35 -12.48 -2.06
CA VAL A 103 5.28 -11.63 -2.85
C VAL A 103 6.72 -11.83 -2.39
N ARG A 104 6.94 -12.02 -1.08
CA ARG A 104 8.26 -12.34 -0.50
C ARG A 104 8.69 -13.79 -0.73
N LYS A 105 7.87 -14.63 -1.37
CA LYS A 105 8.08 -16.07 -1.58
C LYS A 105 8.22 -16.88 -0.28
N LEU A 106 7.67 -16.35 0.81
CA LEU A 106 7.60 -16.96 2.12
C LEU A 106 6.28 -17.73 2.23
N TYR A 107 6.23 -18.87 1.54
CA TYR A 107 4.96 -19.57 1.34
C TYR A 107 4.44 -20.28 2.58
N ALA A 108 5.33 -20.69 3.51
CA ALA A 108 4.91 -21.30 4.77
C ALA A 108 4.09 -20.31 5.61
N GLU A 109 4.60 -19.09 5.78
CA GLU A 109 3.93 -18.01 6.50
C GLU A 109 2.65 -17.57 5.77
N ALA A 110 2.67 -17.53 4.43
CA ALA A 110 1.47 -17.25 3.65
C ALA A 110 0.35 -18.28 3.91
N TRP A 111 0.69 -19.58 3.97
CA TRP A 111 -0.26 -20.64 4.29
C TRP A 111 -0.79 -20.58 5.72
N GLU A 112 0.03 -20.20 6.70
CA GLU A 112 -0.45 -20.00 8.06
C GLU A 112 -1.52 -18.91 8.11
N HIS A 113 -1.24 -17.74 7.53
CA HIS A 113 -2.20 -16.65 7.49
C HIS A 113 -3.44 -16.99 6.64
N ALA A 114 -3.30 -17.77 5.57
CA ALA A 114 -4.42 -18.25 4.76
C ALA A 114 -5.35 -19.18 5.54
N ARG A 115 -4.79 -20.10 6.32
CA ARG A 115 -5.58 -21.01 7.18
C ARG A 115 -6.32 -20.25 8.27
N GLU A 116 -5.67 -19.26 8.87
CA GLU A 116 -6.31 -18.45 9.90
C GLU A 116 -7.43 -17.58 9.31
N ALA A 117 -7.20 -16.92 8.17
CA ALA A 117 -8.25 -16.20 7.44
C ALA A 117 -9.43 -17.13 7.09
N GLN A 118 -9.16 -18.37 6.66
CA GLN A 118 -10.19 -19.37 6.38
C GLN A 118 -10.97 -19.76 7.63
N ARG A 119 -10.30 -19.94 8.77
CA ARG A 119 -10.94 -20.22 10.07
C ARG A 119 -11.90 -19.10 10.47
N LEU A 120 -11.56 -17.86 10.12
CA LEU A 120 -12.36 -16.66 10.35
C LEU A 120 -13.43 -16.41 9.27
N GLY A 121 -13.53 -17.28 8.26
CA GLY A 121 -14.57 -17.24 7.22
C GLY A 121 -14.14 -16.66 5.86
N ASP A 122 -12.88 -16.23 5.71
CA ASP A 122 -12.34 -15.77 4.43
C ASP A 122 -11.47 -16.85 3.76
N ARG A 123 -12.02 -17.50 2.73
CA ARG A 123 -11.33 -18.56 1.98
C ARG A 123 -10.49 -18.03 0.81
N THR A 124 -10.54 -16.73 0.51
CA THR A 124 -9.96 -16.14 -0.71
C THR A 124 -8.48 -16.48 -0.86
N LEU A 125 -7.71 -16.36 0.22
CA LEU A 125 -6.27 -16.55 0.18
C LEU A 125 -5.88 -18.03 -0.01
N VAL A 126 -6.65 -18.95 0.58
CA VAL A 126 -6.44 -20.39 0.40
C VAL A 126 -6.67 -20.78 -1.05
N GLU A 127 -7.76 -20.32 -1.66
CA GLU A 127 -8.06 -20.57 -3.08
C GLU A 127 -6.96 -20.01 -4.00
N GLN A 128 -6.42 -18.84 -3.66
CA GLN A 128 -5.29 -18.26 -4.38
C GLN A 128 -4.05 -19.15 -4.29
N LEU A 129 -3.69 -19.62 -3.10
CA LEU A 129 -2.50 -20.46 -2.89
C LEU A 129 -2.65 -21.87 -3.51
N GLU A 130 -3.83 -22.49 -3.42
CA GLU A 130 -4.11 -23.80 -4.02
C GLU A 130 -3.92 -23.80 -5.54
N ARG A 131 -4.18 -22.65 -6.19
CA ARG A 131 -4.00 -22.47 -7.64
C ARG A 131 -2.53 -22.53 -8.07
N TYR A 132 -1.58 -22.39 -7.14
CA TYR A 132 -0.15 -22.46 -7.43
C TYR A 132 0.45 -23.73 -6.78
N PRO A 133 0.64 -24.84 -7.52
CA PRO A 133 1.08 -26.11 -6.94
C PRO A 133 2.45 -26.08 -6.27
N GLY A 134 3.29 -25.09 -6.62
CA GLY A 134 4.65 -24.95 -6.11
C GLY A 134 4.78 -24.17 -4.80
N VAL A 135 3.68 -23.77 -4.17
CA VAL A 135 3.71 -23.02 -2.90
C VAL A 135 3.25 -23.85 -1.69
N LYS A 136 3.06 -25.16 -1.84
CA LYS A 136 2.66 -26.08 -0.76
C LYS A 136 3.82 -26.50 0.14
#